data_AF-A0A8F5GUT3-F1
#
_entry.id   AF-A0A8F5GUT3-F1
#
_cell.length_a   1.000
_cell.length_b   1.000
_cell.length_c   1.000
_cell.angle_alpha   90.00
_cell.angle_beta   90.00
_cell.angle_gamma   90.00
#
_symmetry.space_group_name_H-M   'P 1'
#
loop_
_entity.id
_entity.type
_entity.pdbx_description
1 polymer ?
#
loop_
_entity_poly.entity_id
_entity_poly.type
_entity_poly.pdbx_seq_one_letter_code
_entity_poly.pdbx_strand_id
1 'polypeptide(L)'
;MVSPQTRKEEELLEKQNSVFYLLTLGRKPYGSYLHIKIELDEDEKLEKEIYADNIKLENELRQLKRLYEVYQSVEIDDAQKAIQKEALLTIAKILSVFDF
;
A
#
# COMPACT_ATOMS: atom_id res chain seq x y z
N MET A 1 42.07 -15.40 27.31
CA MET A 1 41.18 -16.32 26.58
C MET A 1 39.95 -15.53 26.21
N VAL A 2 39.72 -15.34 24.91
CA VAL A 2 38.56 -14.63 24.37
C VAL A 2 37.73 -15.66 23.62
N SER A 3 36.40 -15.46 23.66
CA SER A 3 35.33 -16.04 22.82
C SER A 3 34.36 -16.95 23.59
N PRO A 4 33.09 -17.10 23.16
CA PRO A 4 32.30 -16.28 22.21
C PRO A 4 30.81 -16.23 22.60
N GLN A 5 30.28 -15.11 23.10
CA GLN A 5 28.84 -14.86 23.00
C GLN A 5 28.61 -13.37 22.74
N THR A 6 29.06 -12.94 21.55
CA THR A 6 28.43 -11.88 20.77
C THR A 6 27.00 -12.33 20.48
N ARG A 7 26.15 -12.32 21.51
CA ARG A 7 24.77 -12.77 21.44
C ARG A 7 23.96 -11.62 20.87
N LYS A 8 24.05 -11.47 19.55
CA LYS A 8 22.99 -11.00 18.65
C LYS A 8 22.00 -10.03 19.31
N GLU A 9 22.50 -8.91 19.81
CA GLU A 9 21.76 -7.65 19.82
C GLU A 9 21.84 -7.10 18.40
N GLU A 10 21.41 -7.90 17.42
CA GLU A 10 20.69 -7.31 16.31
C GLU A 10 19.40 -6.84 16.99
N GLU A 11 19.41 -5.61 17.51
CA GLU A 11 18.20 -4.81 17.49
C GLU A 11 17.67 -4.99 16.08
N LEU A 12 16.69 -5.89 15.93
CA LEU A 12 15.78 -5.84 14.82
C LEU A 12 15.21 -4.44 14.92
N LEU A 13 15.83 -3.50 14.21
CA LEU A 13 15.15 -2.44 13.51
C LEU A 13 14.08 -3.17 12.69
N GLU A 14 12.99 -3.56 13.37
CA GLU A 14 11.73 -3.80 12.72
C GLU A 14 11.42 -2.47 12.09
N LYS A 15 11.87 -2.30 10.84
CA LYS A 15 11.29 -1.32 9.94
C LYS A 15 9.80 -1.52 10.11
N GLN A 16 9.16 -0.61 10.83
CA GLN A 16 7.73 -0.49 10.87
C GLN A 16 7.34 -0.12 9.45
N ASN A 17 7.22 -1.14 8.60
CA ASN A 17 6.85 -1.03 7.20
C ASN A 17 5.46 -0.42 7.14
N SER A 18 5.42 0.91 7.20
CA SER A 18 4.21 1.67 7.34
C SER A 18 3.81 2.06 5.94
N VAL A 19 2.84 1.33 5.41
CA VAL A 19 2.28 1.58 4.08
C VAL A 19 1.03 2.43 4.25
N PHE A 20 1.10 3.69 3.84
CA PHE A 20 -0.06 4.56 3.76
C PHE A 20 -0.45 4.74 2.30
N TYR A 21 -1.73 4.58 1.98
CA TYR A 21 -2.24 4.88 0.65
C TYR A 21 -3.56 5.62 0.71
N LEU A 22 -3.74 6.55 -0.23
CA LEU A 22 -4.98 7.28 -0.47
C LEU A 22 -5.30 7.20 -1.97
N LEU A 23 -6.47 6.65 -2.29
CA LEU A 23 -7.00 6.59 -3.64
C LEU A 23 -8.31 7.38 -3.70
N THR A 24 -8.34 8.41 -4.55
CA THR A 24 -9.50 9.29 -4.72
C THR A 24 -9.97 9.27 -6.16
N LEU A 25 -11.20 8.83 -6.40
CA LEU A 25 -11.88 8.99 -7.68
C LEU A 25 -12.56 10.36 -7.71
N GLY A 26 -12.29 11.13 -8.76
CA GLY A 26 -12.92 12.41 -8.99
C GLY A 26 -13.39 12.59 -10.42
N ARG A 27 -14.15 13.66 -10.66
CA ARG A 27 -14.68 14.02 -11.98
C ARG A 27 -14.44 15.50 -12.24
N LYS A 28 -13.88 15.82 -13.41
CA LYS A 28 -13.71 17.18 -13.92
C LYS A 28 -14.51 17.33 -15.23
N PRO A 29 -14.70 18.54 -15.77
CA PRO A 29 -15.48 18.75 -17.00
C PRO A 29 -14.98 17.96 -18.22
N TYR A 30 -13.69 17.63 -18.24
CA TYR A 30 -13.00 16.93 -19.34
C TYR A 30 -12.75 15.44 -19.07
N GLY A 31 -13.30 14.86 -18.00
CA GLY A 31 -13.19 13.42 -17.74
C GLY A 31 -13.12 13.05 -16.26
N SER A 32 -12.97 11.76 -16.01
CA SER A 32 -12.73 11.23 -14.67
C SER A 32 -11.23 11.18 -14.39
N TYR A 33 -10.86 11.29 -13.11
CA TYR A 33 -9.48 11.13 -12.68
C TYR A 33 -9.38 10.26 -11.44
N LEU A 34 -8.23 9.60 -11.31
CA LEU A 34 -7.82 8.89 -10.11
C LEU A 34 -6.59 9.61 -9.55
N HIS A 35 -6.70 10.13 -8.34
CA HIS A 35 -5.56 10.58 -7.57
C HIS A 35 -5.09 9.44 -6.66
N ILE A 36 -3.81 9.11 -6.74
CA ILE A 36 -3.16 8.07 -5.96
C ILE A 36 -2.03 8.73 -5.19
N LYS A 37 -2.03 8.49 -3.88
CA LYS A 37 -0.90 8.79 -3.00
C LYS A 37 -0.51 7.53 -2.27
N ILE A 38 0.76 7.12 -2.33
CA ILE A 38 1.33 6.00 -1.58
C ILE A 38 2.56 6.52 -0.86
N GLU A 39 2.66 6.26 0.43
CA GLU A 39 3.86 6.47 1.23
C GLU A 39 4.29 5.09 1.76
N LEU A 40 5.50 4.68 1.39
CA LEU A 40 6.16 3.48 1.87
C LEU A 40 7.29 3.95 2.78
N ASP A 41 7.17 3.68 4.07
CA ASP A 41 8.11 4.15 5.08
C ASP A 41 8.27 5.70 5.07
N GLU A 42 9.35 6.22 5.65
CA GLU A 42 9.62 7.66 5.72
C GLU A 42 10.12 8.26 4.40
N ASP A 43 10.67 7.44 3.49
CA ASP A 43 11.48 7.91 2.36
C ASP A 43 10.81 7.80 0.98
N GLU A 44 9.90 6.84 0.77
CA GLU A 44 9.33 6.59 -0.56
C GLU A 44 7.90 7.11 -0.69
N LYS A 45 7.70 8.13 -1.52
CA LYS A 45 6.38 8.70 -1.80
C LYS A 45 6.07 8.68 -3.29
N LEU A 46 4.94 8.09 -3.64
CA LEU A 46 4.34 8.16 -4.96
C LEU A 46 3.09 9.03 -4.88
N GLU A 47 3.04 10.12 -5.65
CA GLU A 47 1.83 10.91 -5.84
C GLU A 47 1.56 11.09 -7.33
N LYS A 48 0.36 10.71 -7.77
CA LYS A 48 0.00 10.71 -9.19
C LYS A 48 -1.48 11.01 -9.38
N GLU A 49 -1.79 11.83 -10.38
CA GLU A 49 -3.15 12.05 -10.88
C GLU A 49 -3.22 11.47 -12.29
N ILE A 50 -4.17 10.55 -12.51
CA ILE A 50 -4.32 9.84 -13.78
C ILE A 50 -5.71 10.12 -14.36
N TYR A 51 -5.76 10.54 -15.63
CA TYR A 51 -6.99 10.89 -16.33
C TYR A 51 -7.41 9.78 -17.28
N ALA A 52 -8.69 9.41 -17.23
CA ALA A 52 -9.28 8.50 -18.21
C ALA A 52 -10.80 8.72 -18.35
N ASP A 53 -11.31 8.49 -19.56
CA ASP A 53 -12.73 8.70 -19.90
C ASP A 53 -13.68 7.78 -19.13
N ASN A 54 -13.21 6.61 -18.68
CA ASN A 54 -14.02 5.66 -17.92
C ASN A 54 -13.18 4.77 -16.99
N ILE A 55 -12.89 5.27 -15.79
CA ILE A 55 -12.14 4.54 -14.76
C ILE A 55 -13.07 3.53 -14.07
N LYS A 56 -12.86 2.23 -14.34
CA LYS A 56 -13.61 1.13 -13.72
C LYS A 56 -12.76 0.41 -12.67
N LEU A 57 -12.70 0.96 -11.47
CA LEU A 57 -11.89 0.43 -10.35
C LEU A 57 -12.73 0.10 -9.11
N GLU A 58 -14.06 0.05 -9.24
CA GLU A 58 -14.98 -0.14 -8.12
C GLU A 58 -14.70 -1.44 -7.35
N ASN A 59 -14.31 -2.50 -8.07
CA ASN A 59 -13.97 -3.78 -7.47
C ASN A 59 -12.65 -3.72 -6.71
N GLU A 60 -11.61 -3.15 -7.32
CA GLU A 60 -10.29 -2.98 -6.72
C GLU A 60 -10.35 -2.08 -5.48
N LEU A 61 -11.10 -0.97 -5.55
CA LEU A 61 -11.30 -0.07 -4.40
C LEU A 61 -12.08 -0.76 -3.28
N ARG A 62 -13.10 -1.56 -3.63
CA ARG A 62 -13.85 -2.37 -2.64
C ARG A 62 -12.96 -3.43 -2.00
N GLN A 63 -12.06 -4.05 -2.76
CA GLN A 63 -11.08 -5.01 -2.25
C GLN A 63 -10.11 -4.32 -1.28
N LEU A 64 -9.55 -3.16 -1.65
CA LEU A 64 -8.68 -2.38 -0.75
C LEU A 64 -9.37 -1.98 0.55
N LYS A 65 -10.65 -1.57 0.48
CA LYS A 65 -11.44 -1.27 1.69
C LYS A 65 -11.59 -2.50 2.59
N ARG A 66 -11.91 -3.66 2.02
CA ARG A 66 -12.03 -4.91 2.78
C ARG A 66 -10.70 -5.34 3.41
N LEU A 67 -9.60 -5.21 2.68
CA LEU A 67 -8.26 -5.52 3.20
C LEU A 67 -7.94 -4.63 4.40
N TYR A 68 -8.28 -3.34 4.33
CA TYR A 68 -8.11 -2.42 5.46
C TYR A 68 -8.99 -2.79 6.67
N GLU A 69 -10.26 -3.11 6.44
CA GLU A 69 -11.17 -3.58 7.52
C GLU A 69 -10.62 -4.84 8.21
N VAL A 70 -10.10 -5.79 7.44
CA VAL A 70 -9.48 -7.01 7.99
C VAL A 70 -8.19 -6.67 8.74
N TYR A 71 -7.33 -5.81 8.18
CA TYR A 71 -6.09 -5.36 8.83
C TYR A 71 -6.35 -4.79 10.23
N GLN A 72 -7.37 -3.95 10.38
CA GLN A 72 -7.75 -3.36 11.67
C GLN A 72 -8.23 -4.38 12.71
N SER A 73 -8.70 -5.55 12.27
CA SER A 73 -9.25 -6.60 13.15
C SER A 73 -8.24 -7.69 13.52
N VAL A 74 -7.06 -7.67 12.92
CA VAL A 74 -6.04 -8.71 13.07
C VAL A 74 -4.91 -8.19 13.94
N GLU A 75 -4.59 -8.93 15.01
CA GLU A 75 -3.50 -8.60 15.95
C GLU A 75 -2.20 -9.38 15.66
N ILE A 76 -2.23 -10.29 14.69
CA ILE A 76 -1.09 -11.15 14.34
C ILE A 76 -0.26 -10.48 13.25
N ASP A 77 1.00 -10.17 13.55
CA ASP A 77 1.91 -9.44 12.66
C ASP A 77 2.09 -10.11 11.28
N ASP A 78 2.21 -11.43 11.23
CA ASP A 78 2.36 -12.16 9.96
C ASP A 78 1.12 -12.04 9.07
N ALA A 79 -0.07 -12.01 9.67
CA ALA A 79 -1.31 -11.82 8.95
C ALA A 79 -1.47 -10.36 8.49
N GLN A 80 -1.07 -9.39 9.32
CA GLN A 80 -0.99 -7.98 8.92
C GLN A 80 -0.04 -7.78 7.72
N LYS A 81 1.15 -8.38 7.74
CA LYS A 81 2.12 -8.35 6.62
C LYS A 81 1.54 -8.96 5.34
N ALA A 82 0.81 -10.07 5.45
CA ALA A 82 0.15 -10.70 4.31
C ALA A 82 -0.93 -9.77 3.71
N ILE A 83 -1.71 -9.10 4.54
CA ILE A 83 -2.73 -8.15 4.11
C ILE A 83 -2.10 -6.93 3.43
N GLN A 84 -1.03 -6.37 4.01
CA GLN A 84 -0.28 -5.27 3.40
C GLN A 84 0.24 -5.64 2.01
N LYS A 85 0.82 -6.84 1.85
CA LYS A 85 1.27 -7.35 0.56
C LYS A 85 0.14 -7.43 -0.46
N GLU A 86 -1.02 -7.96 -0.07
CA GLU A 86 -2.19 -8.06 -0.94
C GLU A 86 -2.74 -6.67 -1.34
N ALA A 87 -2.71 -5.70 -0.42
CA ALA A 87 -3.09 -4.32 -0.72
C ALA A 87 -2.15 -3.69 -1.75
N LEU A 88 -0.83 -3.86 -1.58
CA LEU A 88 0.16 -3.38 -2.55
C LEU A 88 0.00 -4.02 -3.93
N LEU A 89 -0.28 -5.32 -4.00
CA LEU A 89 -0.57 -6.01 -5.27
C LEU A 89 -1.83 -5.45 -5.94
N THR A 90 -2.87 -5.17 -5.15
CA THR A 90 -4.10 -4.56 -5.65
C THR A 90 -3.85 -3.16 -6.20
N ILE A 91 -3.01 -2.36 -5.53
CA ILE A 91 -2.62 -1.02 -6.01
C ILE A 91 -1.77 -1.12 -7.28
N ALA A 92 -0.81 -2.05 -7.34
CA ALA A 92 -0.02 -2.29 -8.55
C ALA A 92 -0.92 -2.67 -9.74
N LYS A 93 -1.94 -3.49 -9.52
CA LYS A 93 -2.96 -3.80 -10.53
C LYS A 93 -3.71 -2.56 -10.98
N ILE A 94 -4.15 -1.69 -10.07
CA ILE A 94 -4.79 -0.41 -10.41
C ILE A 94 -3.85 0.42 -11.28
N LEU A 95 -2.58 0.57 -10.88
CA LEU A 95 -1.59 1.34 -11.63
C LEU A 95 -1.33 0.76 -13.02
N SER A 96 -1.35 -0.57 -13.18
CA SER A 96 -1.13 -1.23 -14.48
C SER A 96 -2.26 -1.01 -15.50
N VAL A 97 -3.46 -0.62 -15.05
CA VAL A 97 -4.57 -0.26 -15.97
C VAL A 97 -4.27 1.03 -16.73
N PHE A 98 -3.38 1.86 -16.17
CA PHE A 98 -2.97 3.11 -16.76
C PHE A 98 -1.59 2.91 -17.37
N ASP A 99 -1.54 2.32 -18.57
CA ASP A 99 -0.32 2.21 -19.37
C ASP A 99 0.37 3.60 -19.47
N PHE A 100 1.66 3.65 -19.12
CA PHE A 100 2.53 4.83 -19.27
C PHE A 100 3.36 4.74 -20.53
#